data_AF-A0A7D5A8B8-F1
#
_entry.id   AF-A0A7D5A8B8-F1
#
_cell.length_a   1.000
_cell.length_b   1.000
_cell.length_c   1.000
_cell.angle_alpha   90.00
_cell.angle_beta   90.00
_cell.angle_gamma   90.00
#
_symmetry.space_group_name_H-M   'P 1'
#
loop_
_entity.id
_entity.type
_entity.pdbx_description
1 polymer ?
#
loop_
_entity_poly.entity_id
_entity_poly.type
_entity_poly.pdbx_seq_one_letter_code
_entity_poly.pdbx_strand_id
1 'polypeptide(L)'
;MLISLMFLIFMLFSLYFYNMHSVISLLTIEFFILFGFFVVCMTFSWYVSILFLLIAVCVGSYGVSLYVSSIFSFSGSKKFSNLV
;
A
#
# COMPACT_ATOMS: atom_id res chain seq x y z
N MET A 1 20.26 -13.09 4.51
CA MET A 1 19.42 -12.05 3.87
C MET A 1 17.99 -12.50 3.65
N LEU A 2 17.72 -13.59 2.91
CA LEU A 2 16.34 -14.00 2.61
C LEU A 2 15.46 -14.26 3.85
N ILE A 3 16.01 -14.87 4.90
CA ILE A 3 15.29 -15.14 6.17
C ILE A 3 14.95 -13.86 6.95
N SER A 4 15.88 -12.90 7.03
CA SER A 4 15.59 -11.59 7.65
C SER A 4 14.58 -10.79 6.83
N LEU A 5 14.56 -11.00 5.52
CA LEU A 5 13.57 -10.44 4.61
C LEU A 5 12.16 -11.03 4.86
N MET A 6 12.04 -12.36 4.95
CA MET A 6 10.75 -13.02 5.24
C MET A 6 10.18 -12.60 6.61
N PHE A 7 11.05 -12.39 7.60
CA PHE A 7 10.65 -11.92 8.92
C PHE A 7 10.08 -10.49 8.89
N LEU A 8 10.66 -9.61 8.08
CA LEU A 8 10.18 -8.23 7.91
C LEU A 8 8.81 -8.18 7.22
N ILE A 9 8.57 -9.04 6.23
CA ILE A 9 7.25 -9.24 5.60
C ILE A 9 6.19 -9.64 6.62
N PHE A 10 6.52 -10.60 7.50
CA PHE A 10 5.59 -11.07 8.52
C PHE A 10 5.20 -9.96 9.51
N MET A 11 6.17 -9.14 9.91
CA MET A 11 5.94 -8.00 10.81
C MET A 11 5.08 -6.91 10.15
N LEU A 12 5.33 -6.58 8.88
CA LEU A 12 4.51 -5.63 8.13
C LEU A 12 3.08 -6.13 7.91
N PHE A 13 2.90 -7.42 7.62
CA PHE A 13 1.59 -8.04 7.46
C PHE A 13 0.80 -8.06 8.77
N SER A 14 1.48 -8.33 9.89
CA SER A 14 0.87 -8.24 11.23
C SER A 14 0.44 -6.81 11.57
N LEU A 15 1.25 -5.82 11.20
CA LEU A 15 0.95 -4.40 11.43
C LEU A 15 -0.20 -3.89 10.55
N TYR A 16 -0.33 -4.42 9.33
CA TYR A 16 -1.48 -4.20 8.45
C TYR A 16 -2.79 -4.69 9.08
N PHE A 17 -2.79 -5.89 9.67
CA PHE A 17 -3.98 -6.43 10.35
C PHE A 17 -4.30 -5.74 11.68
N TYR A 18 -3.29 -5.22 12.37
CA TYR A 18 -3.48 -4.60 13.69
C TYR A 18 -4.06 -3.19 13.60
N ASN A 19 -3.89 -2.49 12.47
CA ASN A 19 -4.29 -1.10 12.34
C ASN A 19 -5.45 -0.92 11.34
N MET A 20 -6.66 -0.69 11.87
CA MET A 20 -7.86 -0.37 11.09
C MET A 20 -7.83 1.03 10.45
N HIS A 21 -6.76 1.81 10.67
CA HIS A 21 -6.57 3.10 10.04
C HIS A 21 -6.03 2.93 8.61
N SER A 22 -6.87 3.30 7.66
CA SER A 22 -6.64 3.18 6.21
C SER A 22 -5.40 3.89 5.66
N VAL A 23 -4.84 4.87 6.40
CA VAL A 23 -3.56 5.51 6.06
C VAL A 23 -2.38 4.58 6.36
N ILE A 24 -2.44 3.85 7.47
CA ILE A 24 -1.37 2.96 7.92
C ILE A 24 -1.36 1.69 7.07
N SER A 25 -2.54 1.24 6.62
CA SER A 25 -2.64 0.16 5.63
C SER A 25 -2.05 0.56 4.27
N LEU A 26 -2.17 1.82 3.86
CA LEU A 26 -1.59 2.32 2.61
C LEU A 26 -0.06 2.41 2.70
N LEU A 27 0.46 2.91 3.83
CA LEU A 27 1.90 3.00 4.08
C LEU A 27 2.56 1.61 4.12
N THR A 28 1.90 0.62 4.73
CA THR A 28 2.41 -0.76 4.78
C THR A 28 2.45 -1.42 3.40
N ILE A 29 1.49 -1.11 2.51
CA ILE A 29 1.52 -1.56 1.11
C ILE A 29 2.71 -0.96 0.35
N GLU A 30 2.99 0.34 0.52
CA GLU A 30 4.15 0.97 -0.12
C GLU A 30 5.48 0.39 0.36
N PHE A 31 5.62 0.11 1.66
CA PHE A 31 6.79 -0.59 2.20
C PHE A 31 6.94 -2.00 1.62
N PHE A 32 5.84 -2.71 1.38
CA PHE A 32 5.86 -4.04 0.77
C PHE A 32 6.33 -3.99 -0.69
N ILE A 33 5.92 -2.96 -1.42
CA ILE A 33 6.29 -2.69 -2.82
C ILE A 33 7.78 -2.36 -2.94
N LEU A 34 8.28 -1.43 -2.12
CA LEU A 34 9.70 -1.03 -2.08
C LEU A 34 10.61 -2.22 -1.80
N PHE A 35 10.14 -3.09 -0.90
CA PHE A 35 10.82 -4.31 -0.54
C PHE A 35 10.82 -5.34 -1.68
N GLY A 36 9.68 -5.56 -2.34
CA GLY A 36 9.59 -6.40 -3.53
C GLY A 36 10.52 -5.93 -4.65
N PHE A 37 10.62 -4.62 -4.87
CA PHE A 37 11.56 -4.02 -5.81
C PHE A 37 13.02 -4.34 -5.46
N PHE A 38 13.40 -4.24 -4.19
CA PHE A 38 14.76 -4.58 -3.75
C PHE A 38 15.12 -6.06 -3.99
N VAL A 39 14.17 -6.98 -3.77
CA VAL A 39 14.37 -8.41 -4.06
C VAL A 39 14.52 -8.66 -5.56
N VAL A 40 13.64 -8.08 -6.39
CA VAL A 40 13.68 -8.22 -7.84
C VAL A 40 14.98 -7.64 -8.40
N CYS A 41 15.43 -6.49 -7.89
CA CYS A 41 16.65 -5.86 -8.34
C CYS A 41 17.93 -6.65 -8.02
N MET A 42 17.89 -7.50 -6.99
CA MET A 42 18.99 -8.40 -6.62
C MET A 42 18.97 -9.72 -7.40
N THR A 43 17.84 -10.10 -8.00
CA THR A 43 17.64 -11.43 -8.62
C THR A 43 17.43 -11.39 -10.13
N PHE A 44 16.91 -10.30 -10.67
CA PHE A 44 16.55 -10.15 -12.08
C PHE A 44 17.26 -8.97 -12.73
N SER A 45 17.12 -8.84 -14.06
CA SER A 45 17.70 -7.73 -14.80
C SER A 45 17.02 -6.40 -14.43
N TRP A 46 17.80 -5.32 -14.54
CA TRP A 46 17.38 -3.94 -14.31
C TRP A 46 16.06 -3.56 -15.03
N TYR A 47 15.80 -4.12 -16.22
CA TYR A 47 14.56 -3.90 -16.97
C TYR A 47 13.32 -4.45 -16.25
N VAL A 48 13.41 -5.63 -15.64
CA VAL A 48 12.31 -6.26 -14.90
C VAL A 48 11.98 -5.46 -13.64
N SER A 49 13.00 -4.94 -12.96
CA SER A 49 12.84 -4.08 -11.78
C SER A 49 12.06 -2.80 -12.09
N ILE A 50 12.36 -2.17 -13.24
CA ILE A 50 11.67 -0.93 -13.67
C ILE A 50 10.19 -1.20 -13.98
N LEU A 51 9.88 -2.30 -14.68
CA LEU A 51 8.49 -2.68 -14.95
C LEU A 51 7.72 -2.96 -13.65
N PHE A 52 8.35 -3.65 -12.70
CA PHE A 52 7.75 -3.91 -11.39
C PHE A 52 7.46 -2.61 -10.62
N LEU A 53 8.40 -1.66 -10.63
CA LEU A 53 8.24 -0.34 -10.02
C LEU A 53 7.05 0.43 -10.64
N LEU A 54 6.90 0.38 -11.97
CA LEU A 54 5.81 1.07 -12.66
C LEU A 54 4.44 0.55 -12.22
N ILE A 55 4.27 -0.78 -12.18
CA ILE A 55 3.02 -1.43 -11.72
C ILE A 55 2.71 -1.04 -10.28
N ALA A 56 3.74 -1.05 -9.43
CA ALA A 56 3.64 -0.66 -8.04
C ALA A 56 3.13 0.78 -7.83
N VAL A 57 3.69 1.75 -8.57
CA VAL A 57 3.25 3.15 -8.53
C VAL A 57 1.80 3.27 -9.00
N CYS A 58 1.41 2.55 -10.06
CA CYS A 58 0.02 2.54 -10.53
C CYS A 58 -0.94 2.03 -9.45
N VAL A 59 -0.64 0.90 -8.82
CA VAL A 59 -1.46 0.32 -7.74
C VAL A 59 -1.54 1.25 -6.54
N GLY A 60 -0.42 1.87 -6.14
CA GLY A 60 -0.38 2.85 -5.05
C GLY A 60 -1.27 4.06 -5.33
N SER A 61 -1.15 4.66 -6.52
CA SER A 61 -1.98 5.80 -6.93
C SER A 61 -3.48 5.46 -6.95
N TYR A 62 -3.83 4.26 -7.41
CA TYR A 62 -5.20 3.77 -7.39
C TYR A 62 -5.72 3.60 -5.96
N GLY A 63 -4.94 2.98 -5.07
CA GLY A 63 -5.28 2.83 -3.66
C GLY A 63 -5.53 4.17 -2.95
N VAL A 64 -4.67 5.17 -3.20
CA VAL A 64 -4.85 6.53 -2.67
C VAL A 64 -6.13 7.17 -3.21
N SER A 65 -6.44 7.02 -4.49
CA SER A 65 -7.67 7.59 -5.08
C SER A 65 -8.95 7.01 -4.47
N LEU A 66 -8.97 5.70 -4.19
CA LEU A 66 -10.06 5.02 -3.50
C LEU A 66 -10.18 5.47 -2.04
N TYR A 67 -9.04 5.70 -1.38
CA TYR A 67 -9.04 6.22 -0.03
C TYR A 67 -9.66 7.62 0.05
N VAL A 68 -9.25 8.54 -0.83
CA VAL A 68 -9.81 9.91 -0.87
C VAL A 68 -11.30 9.90 -1.21
N SER A 69 -11.75 9.07 -2.16
CA SER A 69 -13.17 8.97 -2.49
C SER A 69 -14.02 8.43 -1.34
N SER A 70 -13.50 7.47 -0.58
CA SER A 70 -14.18 6.93 0.62
C SER A 70 -14.38 8.00 1.70
N ILE A 71 -13.39 8.86 1.94
CA ILE A 71 -13.47 9.96 2.90
C ILE A 71 -14.48 11.01 2.44
N PHE A 72 -14.46 11.38 1.15
CA PHE A 72 -15.39 12.36 0.58
C PHE A 72 -16.84 11.89 0.66
N SER A 73 -17.09 10.62 0.31
CA SER A 73 -18.42 10.01 0.42
C SER A 73 -18.94 10.01 1.87
N PHE A 74 -18.08 9.68 2.83
CA PHE A 74 -18.45 9.67 4.25
C PHE A 74 -18.77 11.07 4.79
N SER A 75 -18.03 12.09 4.35
CA SER A 75 -18.26 13.49 4.74
C SER A 75 -19.56 14.06 4.12
N GLY A 76 -19.87 13.67 2.89
CA GLY A 76 -21.13 14.02 2.22
C GLY A 76 -22.36 13.42 2.92
N SER A 77 -22.27 12.16 3.36
CA SER A 77 -23.34 11.48 4.12
C SER A 77 -23.70 12.23 5.43
N LYS A 78 -22.70 12.68 6.19
CA LYS A 78 -22.94 13.46 7.43
C LYS A 78 -23.59 14.82 7.19
N LYS A 79 -23.29 15.47 6.06
CA LYS A 79 -23.97 16.73 5.69
C LYS A 79 -25.43 16.51 5.32
N PHE A 80 -25.75 15.40 4.65
CA PHE A 80 -27.13 15.08 4.27
C PHE A 80 -27.98 14.66 5.49
N SER A 81 -27.42 13.93 6.45
CA SER A 81 -28.14 13.55 7.67
C SER A 81 -28.43 14.72 8.61
N ASN A 82 -27.64 15.79 8.57
CA ASN A 82 -27.87 16.99 9.38
C ASN A 82 -28.84 17.98 8.71
N LEU A 83 -29.27 17.71 7.47
CA LEU A 83 -30.23 18.51 6.71
C LEU A 83 -31.65 17.93 6.72
N VAL A 84 -31.80 16.68 7.18
CA VAL A 84 -33.09 16.00 7.42
C VAL A 84 -33.42 16.06 8.91
#